data_AF-U1MYZ7-F1
#
_entry.id   AF-U1MYZ7-F1
#
_cell.length_a   1.000
_cell.length_b   1.000
_cell.length_c   1.000
_cell.angle_alpha   90.00
_cell.angle_beta   90.00
_cell.angle_gamma   90.00
#
_symmetry.space_group_name_H-M   'P 1'
#
loop_
_entity.id
_entity.type
_entity.pdbx_description
1 polymer ?
#
loop_
_entity_poly.entity_id
_entity_poly.type
_entity_poly.pdbx_seq_one_letter_code
_entity_poly.pdbx_strand_id
1 'polypeptide(L)'
;EAPRGYQGRLPVPPAGITNRSPTEVYRTAFTWTSLELMSVASNICPRCAATVTTELNVCETHDATDGPCSSCGTTYAVRLVAACTNCIYSAGCAAAWGVVSTTELLTFLFEHDLNPVAPGAARRLDAVINEYGEQIHSTDPFRAEFSFSIDGDQLTLAVDETLAVVDTVE
;
A
#
# COMPACT_ATOMS: atom_id res chain seq x y z
N GLU A 1 17.01 5.82 -1.08
CA GLU A 1 16.92 4.35 -1.10
C GLU A 1 16.88 3.81 0.33
N ALA A 2 16.21 2.67 0.54
CA ALA A 2 16.20 2.02 1.84
C ALA A 2 17.51 1.22 2.08
N PRO A 3 17.99 1.06 3.32
CA PRO A 3 19.18 0.26 3.61
C PRO A 3 19.01 -1.22 3.23
N ARG A 4 20.11 -1.89 2.87
CA ARG A 4 20.10 -3.34 2.62
C ARG A 4 19.55 -4.11 3.82
N GLY A 5 18.62 -5.03 3.59
CA GLY A 5 17.95 -5.82 4.63
C GLY A 5 16.73 -5.15 5.26
N TYR A 6 16.34 -3.96 4.79
CA TYR A 6 15.10 -3.31 5.19
C TYR A 6 13.88 -4.05 4.63
N GLN A 7 13.03 -4.60 5.51
CA GLN A 7 11.79 -5.30 5.12
C GLN A 7 10.55 -4.40 5.18
N GLY A 8 10.63 -3.27 5.89
CA GLY A 8 9.49 -2.38 6.09
C GLY A 8 9.51 -1.73 7.47
N ARG A 9 8.54 -0.85 7.72
CA ARG A 9 8.28 -0.27 9.03
C ARG A 9 6.80 0.07 9.15
N LEU A 10 6.27 -0.05 10.37
CA LEU A 10 4.97 0.51 10.74
C LEU A 10 5.24 1.78 11.56
N PRO A 11 5.08 3.00 11.01
CA PRO A 11 5.16 4.21 11.80
C PRO A 11 4.14 4.17 12.95
N VAL A 12 4.56 4.61 14.12
CA VAL A 12 3.68 4.81 15.28
C VAL A 12 4.19 6.00 16.10
N PRO A 13 3.34 6.97 16.46
CA PRO A 13 3.74 8.03 17.36
C PRO A 13 4.20 7.45 18.72
N PRO A 14 5.16 8.07 19.43
CA PRO A 14 5.66 7.54 20.71
C PRO A 14 4.57 7.30 21.76
N ALA A 15 3.52 8.12 21.79
CA ALA A 15 2.37 7.90 22.67
C ALA A 15 1.59 6.59 22.35
N GLY A 16 1.69 6.11 21.12
CA GLY A 16 1.07 4.86 20.65
C GLY A 16 1.74 3.59 21.21
N ILE A 17 2.88 3.71 21.91
CA ILE A 17 3.54 2.55 22.54
C ILE A 17 3.42 2.53 24.07
N THR A 18 3.05 3.64 24.70
CA THR A 18 2.92 3.75 26.16
C THR A 18 1.82 2.83 26.69
N ASN A 19 2.10 2.12 27.79
CA ASN A 19 1.16 1.24 28.51
C ASN A 19 0.49 0.17 27.62
N ARG A 20 1.20 -0.36 26.63
CA ARG A 20 0.73 -1.43 25.74
C ARG A 20 1.66 -2.63 25.81
N SER A 21 1.08 -3.82 25.73
CA SER A 21 1.81 -5.06 25.44
C SER A 21 2.37 -5.04 24.00
N PRO A 22 3.35 -5.89 23.66
CA PRO A 22 3.90 -5.97 22.31
C PRO A 22 2.85 -6.20 21.22
N THR A 23 1.84 -7.04 21.48
CA THR A 23 0.74 -7.31 20.54
C THR A 23 -0.14 -6.08 20.34
N GLU A 24 -0.41 -5.32 21.41
CA GLU A 24 -1.16 -4.06 21.32
C GLU A 24 -0.38 -2.98 20.60
N VAL A 25 0.95 -2.92 20.77
CA VAL A 25 1.84 -2.04 20.00
C VAL A 25 1.75 -2.38 18.51
N TYR A 26 1.89 -3.65 18.12
CA TYR A 26 1.79 -4.07 16.72
C TYR A 26 0.43 -3.69 16.12
N ARG A 27 -0.68 -4.01 16.80
CA ARG A 27 -2.03 -3.65 16.34
C ARG A 27 -2.19 -2.14 16.21
N THR A 28 -1.72 -1.38 17.18
CA THR A 28 -1.78 0.09 17.16
C THR A 28 -0.98 0.67 16.00
N ALA A 29 0.26 0.19 15.79
CA ALA A 29 1.13 0.63 14.71
C ALA A 29 0.56 0.27 13.34
N PHE A 30 -0.01 -0.93 13.20
CA PHE A 30 -0.63 -1.38 11.95
C PHE A 30 -1.87 -0.56 11.60
N THR A 31 -2.79 -0.37 12.56
CA THR A 31 -3.97 0.48 12.37
C THR A 31 -3.57 1.92 12.04
N TRP A 32 -2.62 2.49 12.78
CA TRP A 32 -2.12 3.84 12.53
C TRP A 32 -1.54 3.98 11.13
N THR A 33 -0.67 3.04 10.72
CA THR A 33 -0.07 3.03 9.38
C THR A 33 -1.12 2.92 8.29
N SER A 34 -2.15 2.07 8.49
CA SER A 34 -3.25 1.92 7.53
C SER A 34 -4.01 3.23 7.34
N LEU A 35 -4.34 3.92 8.45
CA LEU A 35 -4.99 5.23 8.42
C LEU A 35 -4.12 6.31 7.76
N GLU A 36 -2.81 6.32 8.05
CA GLU A 36 -1.86 7.23 7.38
C GLU A 36 -1.83 7.00 5.87
N LEU A 37 -1.78 5.74 5.43
CA LEU A 37 -1.72 5.41 4.00
C LEU A 37 -3.05 5.67 3.29
N MET A 38 -4.20 5.48 3.94
CA MET A 38 -5.50 5.90 3.40
C MET A 38 -5.60 7.43 3.22
N SER A 39 -5.05 8.20 4.17
CA SER A 39 -4.93 9.66 4.03
C SER A 39 -4.04 10.02 2.81
N VAL A 40 -2.91 9.32 2.64
CA VAL A 40 -2.02 9.51 1.48
C VAL A 40 -2.71 9.16 0.16
N ALA A 41 -3.46 8.07 0.09
CA ALA A 41 -4.25 7.70 -1.09
C ALA A 41 -5.29 8.77 -1.46
N SER A 42 -5.73 9.57 -0.48
CA SER A 42 -6.60 10.72 -0.68
C SER A 42 -5.83 12.04 -0.92
N ASN A 43 -4.52 11.98 -1.18
CA ASN A 43 -3.61 13.12 -1.36
C ASN A 43 -3.50 14.07 -0.15
N ILE A 44 -3.77 13.57 1.07
CA ILE A 44 -3.75 14.34 2.31
C ILE A 44 -2.60 13.87 3.20
N CYS A 45 -1.79 14.81 3.68
CA CYS A 45 -0.71 14.52 4.61
C CYS A 45 -1.29 14.17 6.00
N PRO A 46 -1.00 12.97 6.56
CA PRO A 46 -1.55 12.58 7.86
C PRO A 46 -0.96 13.38 9.04
N ARG A 47 0.12 14.13 8.82
CA ARG A 47 0.76 14.95 9.87
C ARG A 47 0.27 16.40 9.94
N CYS A 48 0.00 17.03 8.79
CA CYS A 48 -0.34 18.46 8.74
C CYS A 48 -1.51 18.80 7.81
N ALA A 49 -2.20 17.80 7.26
CA ALA A 49 -3.35 17.93 6.36
C ALA A 49 -3.10 18.69 5.03
N ALA A 50 -1.85 19.10 4.75
CA ALA A 50 -1.47 19.67 3.46
C ALA A 50 -1.47 18.60 2.35
N THR A 51 -1.42 19.04 1.10
CA THR A 51 -1.34 18.16 -0.06
C THR A 51 -0.09 17.27 -0.02
N VAL A 52 -0.27 16.03 -0.46
CA VAL A 52 0.80 15.07 -0.75
C VAL A 52 0.87 14.90 -2.27
N THR A 53 2.09 14.87 -2.80
CA THR A 53 2.36 14.44 -4.17
C THR A 53 2.72 12.97 -4.16
N THR A 54 2.21 12.21 -5.14
CA THR A 54 2.47 10.79 -5.31
C THR A 54 3.16 10.52 -6.63
N GLU A 55 4.07 9.55 -6.63
CA GLU A 55 4.78 9.07 -7.81
C GLU A 55 4.83 7.55 -7.78
N LEU A 56 4.74 6.93 -8.96
CA LEU A 56 4.92 5.49 -9.13
C LEU A 56 6.34 5.20 -9.63
N ASN A 57 7.07 4.38 -8.87
CA ASN A 57 8.33 3.81 -9.31
C ASN A 57 8.06 2.39 -9.82
N VAL A 58 8.26 2.19 -11.12
CA VAL A 58 7.98 0.94 -11.82
C VAL A 58 9.29 0.25 -12.21
N CYS A 59 9.43 -1.03 -11.88
CA CYS A 59 10.55 -1.85 -12.32
C CYS A 59 10.16 -2.65 -13.58
N GLU A 60 10.72 -2.29 -14.73
CA GLU A 60 10.41 -2.91 -16.03
C GLU A 60 10.92 -4.36 -16.16
N THR A 61 11.96 -4.70 -15.40
CA THR A 61 12.58 -6.03 -15.39
C THR A 61 12.32 -6.76 -14.08
N HIS A 62 11.18 -6.48 -13.45
CA HIS A 62 10.85 -7.05 -12.14
C HIS A 62 10.76 -8.57 -12.19
N ASP A 63 11.46 -9.21 -11.26
CA ASP A 63 11.37 -10.64 -10.99
C ASP A 63 11.64 -10.85 -9.51
N ALA A 64 10.59 -11.21 -8.77
CA ALA A 64 10.64 -11.47 -7.33
C ALA A 64 10.33 -12.94 -6.98
N THR A 65 10.49 -13.86 -7.94
CA THR A 65 10.13 -15.29 -7.76
C THR A 65 10.93 -15.95 -6.65
N ASP A 66 12.23 -15.62 -6.52
CA ASP A 66 13.15 -16.22 -5.55
C ASP A 66 13.49 -15.26 -4.37
N GLY A 67 12.65 -14.25 -4.13
CA GLY A 67 12.85 -13.21 -3.11
C GLY A 67 12.81 -11.80 -3.68
N PRO A 68 13.33 -10.77 -2.99
CA PRO A 68 13.34 -9.41 -3.51
C PRO A 68 14.06 -9.32 -4.87
N CYS A 69 13.49 -8.57 -5.81
CA CYS A 69 14.03 -8.46 -7.15
C CYS A 69 15.46 -7.92 -7.17
N SER A 70 16.33 -8.53 -7.98
CA SER A 70 17.73 -8.13 -8.09
C SER A 70 17.95 -6.75 -8.71
N SER A 71 17.00 -6.27 -9.54
CA SER A 71 17.07 -4.99 -10.25
C SER A 71 16.73 -3.81 -9.33
N CYS A 72 15.62 -3.92 -8.58
CA CYS A 72 15.08 -2.82 -7.78
C CYS A 72 15.16 -3.07 -6.26
N GLY A 73 15.48 -4.28 -5.82
CA GLY A 73 15.60 -4.66 -4.40
C GLY A 73 14.27 -4.78 -3.66
N THR A 74 13.14 -4.85 -4.37
CA THR A 74 11.77 -4.86 -3.82
C THR A 74 11.01 -6.11 -4.23
N THR A 75 10.01 -6.50 -3.45
CA THR A 75 9.06 -7.57 -3.81
C THR A 75 7.95 -7.07 -4.74
N TYR A 76 7.71 -5.76 -4.77
CA TYR A 76 6.75 -5.08 -5.63
C TYR A 76 7.43 -4.53 -6.88
N ALA A 77 6.82 -4.79 -8.04
CA ALA A 77 7.17 -4.19 -9.32
C ALA A 77 6.78 -2.70 -9.35
N VAL A 78 5.67 -2.34 -8.69
CA VAL A 78 5.16 -0.96 -8.64
C VAL A 78 5.18 -0.46 -7.19
N ARG A 79 5.90 0.63 -6.96
CA ARG A 79 5.96 1.27 -5.64
C ARG A 79 5.35 2.66 -5.67
N LEU A 80 4.42 2.89 -4.76
CA LEU A 80 3.90 4.22 -4.46
C LEU A 80 4.88 4.94 -3.53
N VAL A 81 5.36 6.11 -3.97
CA VAL A 81 6.13 7.04 -3.15
C VAL A 81 5.34 8.32 -2.99
N ALA A 82 5.35 8.87 -1.79
CA ALA A 82 4.58 10.03 -1.42
C ALA A 82 5.46 11.04 -0.68
N ALA A 83 5.30 12.33 -0.99
CA ALA A 83 5.96 13.44 -0.32
C ALA A 83 4.97 14.58 0.00
N CYS A 84 5.02 15.14 1.20
CA CYS A 84 4.20 16.31 1.54
C CYS A 84 4.82 17.58 0.97
N THR A 85 3.98 18.48 0.46
CA THR A 85 4.44 19.78 -0.06
C THR A 85 4.79 20.81 1.03
N ASN A 86 4.47 20.52 2.29
CA ASN A 86 4.58 21.48 3.40
C ASN A 86 5.51 21.04 4.55
N CYS A 87 5.63 19.74 4.83
CA CYS A 87 6.47 19.25 5.94
C CYS A 87 7.36 18.09 5.50
N ILE A 88 8.20 17.58 6.39
CA ILE A 88 9.10 16.42 6.14
C ILE A 88 8.35 15.07 5.98
N TYR A 89 7.03 15.14 5.76
CA TYR A 89 6.18 14.18 5.06
C TYR A 89 6.82 13.24 4.02
N SER A 90 7.16 11.98 4.30
CA SER A 90 7.37 11.03 3.20
C SER A 90 7.01 9.60 3.56
N ALA A 91 6.49 8.89 2.55
CA ALA A 91 6.14 7.48 2.64
C ALA A 91 6.55 6.75 1.35
N GLY A 92 6.76 5.45 1.48
CA GLY A 92 7.01 4.56 0.36
C GLY A 92 6.46 3.18 0.70
N CYS A 93 5.57 2.67 -0.14
CA CYS A 93 4.80 1.45 0.11
C CYS A 93 4.52 0.72 -1.20
N ALA A 94 3.87 -0.43 -1.11
CA ALA A 94 3.32 -1.11 -2.28
C ALA A 94 2.23 -0.26 -2.95
N ALA A 95 2.09 -0.33 -4.27
CA ALA A 95 1.09 0.45 -4.98
C ALA A 95 -0.36 0.10 -4.60
N ALA A 96 -0.61 -1.12 -4.13
CA ALA A 96 -1.90 -1.52 -3.55
C ALA A 96 -2.44 -0.57 -2.47
N TRP A 97 -1.57 0.07 -1.69
CA TRP A 97 -2.00 1.05 -0.68
C TRP A 97 -2.61 2.31 -1.30
N GLY A 98 -2.29 2.65 -2.55
CA GLY A 98 -2.93 3.77 -3.25
C GLY A 98 -4.36 3.48 -3.69
N VAL A 99 -4.74 2.20 -3.82
CA VAL A 99 -6.11 1.79 -4.17
C VAL A 99 -6.93 1.29 -2.99
N VAL A 100 -6.35 1.22 -1.78
CA VAL A 100 -7.03 0.67 -0.59
C VAL A 100 -8.31 1.42 -0.20
N SER A 101 -8.42 2.69 -0.58
CA SER A 101 -9.60 3.54 -0.30
C SER A 101 -10.63 3.56 -1.44
N THR A 102 -10.43 2.76 -2.50
CA THR A 102 -11.41 2.61 -3.58
C THR A 102 -12.64 1.86 -3.09
N THR A 103 -13.79 2.12 -3.70
CA THR A 103 -15.06 1.51 -3.25
C THR A 103 -15.03 0.00 -3.49
N GLU A 104 -14.44 -0.41 -4.61
CA GLU A 104 -14.31 -1.78 -5.08
C GLU A 104 -13.48 -2.61 -4.08
N LEU A 105 -12.28 -2.13 -3.72
CA LEU A 105 -11.42 -2.85 -2.78
C LEU A 105 -11.99 -2.82 -1.36
N LEU A 106 -12.57 -1.70 -0.91
CA LEU A 106 -13.22 -1.65 0.40
C LEU A 106 -14.40 -2.62 0.49
N THR A 107 -15.22 -2.72 -0.56
CA THR A 107 -16.35 -3.65 -0.60
C THR A 107 -15.85 -5.09 -0.52
N PHE A 108 -14.86 -5.45 -1.34
CA PHE A 108 -14.24 -6.77 -1.31
C PHE A 108 -13.67 -7.10 0.08
N LEU A 109 -12.92 -6.18 0.70
CA LEU A 109 -12.40 -6.40 2.06
C LEU A 109 -13.52 -6.62 3.09
N PHE A 110 -14.59 -5.82 3.05
CA PHE A 110 -15.69 -5.92 4.00
C PHE A 110 -16.52 -7.20 3.83
N GLU A 111 -16.71 -7.68 2.59
CA GLU A 111 -17.36 -8.97 2.31
C GLU A 111 -16.62 -10.16 2.95
N HIS A 112 -15.32 -10.00 3.23
CA HIS A 112 -14.48 -10.99 3.91
C HIS A 112 -14.12 -10.64 5.36
N ASP A 113 -14.90 -9.77 6.02
CA ASP A 113 -14.71 -9.31 7.41
C ASP A 113 -13.36 -8.62 7.68
N LEU A 114 -12.75 -8.02 6.65
CA LEU A 114 -11.53 -7.22 6.77
C LEU A 114 -11.86 -5.73 6.76
N ASN A 115 -11.37 -5.02 7.78
CA ASN A 115 -11.59 -3.58 7.92
C ASN A 115 -10.25 -2.84 8.01
N PRO A 116 -9.86 -2.02 7.02
CA PRO A 116 -8.57 -1.32 7.03
C PRO A 116 -8.48 -0.15 8.02
N VAL A 117 -9.61 0.42 8.48
CA VAL A 117 -9.63 1.49 9.48
C VAL A 117 -9.74 0.98 10.91
N ALA A 118 -10.19 -0.27 11.09
CA ALA A 118 -10.30 -0.95 12.38
C ALA A 118 -9.99 -2.46 12.25
N PRO A 119 -8.72 -2.83 11.96
CA PRO A 119 -8.37 -4.20 11.61
C PRO A 119 -8.46 -5.14 12.81
N GLY A 120 -9.53 -5.94 12.86
CA GLY A 120 -9.66 -7.07 13.79
C GLY A 120 -8.68 -8.20 13.49
N ALA A 121 -8.28 -8.34 12.22
CA ALA A 121 -7.35 -9.34 11.71
C ALA A 121 -6.17 -8.70 10.96
N ALA A 122 -5.37 -7.87 11.65
CA ALA A 122 -4.26 -7.10 11.08
C ALA A 122 -3.32 -7.92 10.15
N ARG A 123 -2.89 -9.11 10.59
CA ARG A 123 -2.03 -9.99 9.75
C ARG A 123 -2.72 -10.40 8.45
N ARG A 124 -4.01 -10.71 8.50
CA ARG A 124 -4.75 -11.17 7.32
C ARG A 124 -4.92 -10.04 6.32
N LEU A 125 -5.24 -8.83 6.81
CA LEU A 125 -5.27 -7.65 5.96
C LEU A 125 -3.90 -7.31 5.38
N ASP A 126 -2.84 -7.40 6.19
CA ASP A 126 -1.45 -7.20 5.74
C ASP A 126 -1.10 -8.12 4.57
N ALA A 127 -1.42 -9.41 4.69
CA ALA A 127 -1.20 -10.39 3.62
C ALA A 127 -1.96 -10.00 2.33
N VAL A 128 -3.24 -9.64 2.43
CA VAL A 128 -4.03 -9.27 1.25
C VAL A 128 -3.47 -8.04 0.53
N ILE A 129 -3.06 -7.01 1.28
CA ILE A 129 -2.61 -5.73 0.71
C ILE A 129 -1.15 -5.78 0.25
N ASN A 130 -0.32 -6.66 0.83
CA ASN A 130 1.11 -6.74 0.52
C ASN A 130 1.51 -8.00 -0.26
N GLU A 131 0.61 -8.95 -0.50
CA GLU A 131 0.87 -10.16 -1.30
C GLU A 131 -0.03 -10.22 -2.55
N TYR A 132 -0.51 -9.06 -3.01
CA TYR A 132 -1.29 -8.90 -4.24
C TYR A 132 -0.44 -9.16 -5.50
N GLY A 133 -1.11 -9.54 -6.59
CA GLY A 133 -0.50 -9.71 -7.90
C GLY A 133 -0.43 -8.40 -8.69
N GLU A 134 0.64 -8.21 -9.46
CA GLU A 134 0.88 -7.06 -10.33
C GLU A 134 1.08 -7.51 -11.77
N GLN A 135 0.29 -6.98 -12.71
CA GLN A 135 0.50 -7.16 -14.13
C GLN A 135 0.61 -5.80 -14.80
N ILE A 136 1.81 -5.44 -15.26
CA ILE A 136 2.08 -4.14 -15.91
C ILE A 136 1.84 -4.29 -17.41
N HIS A 137 1.00 -3.43 -17.97
CA HIS A 137 0.66 -3.38 -19.40
C HIS A 137 1.47 -2.32 -20.15
N SER A 138 1.67 -1.15 -19.54
CA SER A 138 2.45 -0.05 -20.08
C SER A 138 3.11 0.73 -18.95
N THR A 139 4.28 1.34 -19.20
CA THR A 139 4.98 2.22 -18.24
C THR A 139 4.91 3.71 -18.60
N ASP A 140 4.57 4.05 -19.84
CA ASP A 140 4.39 5.43 -20.31
C ASP A 140 3.32 5.52 -21.43
N PRO A 141 2.06 5.88 -21.11
CA PRO A 141 1.53 6.11 -19.77
C PRO A 141 1.44 4.81 -18.97
N PHE A 142 1.51 4.89 -17.64
CA PHE A 142 1.45 3.71 -16.78
C PHE A 142 0.06 3.08 -16.79
N ARG A 143 -0.02 1.77 -17.06
CA ARG A 143 -1.24 0.95 -16.98
C ARG A 143 -0.90 -0.39 -16.35
N ALA A 144 -1.68 -0.82 -15.36
CA ALA A 144 -1.49 -2.11 -14.70
C ALA A 144 -2.80 -2.69 -14.19
N GLU A 145 -2.80 -4.00 -13.93
CA GLU A 145 -3.83 -4.71 -13.18
C GLU A 145 -3.27 -5.15 -11.82
N PHE A 146 -4.02 -4.88 -10.75
CA PHE A 146 -3.73 -5.35 -9.40
C PHE A 146 -4.75 -6.41 -8.99
N SER A 147 -4.25 -7.59 -8.59
CA SER A 147 -5.07 -8.76 -8.22
C SER A 147 -5.00 -9.04 -6.71
N PHE A 148 -6.12 -8.96 -6.02
CA PHE A 148 -6.27 -9.25 -4.60
C PHE A 148 -7.02 -10.57 -4.42
N SER A 149 -6.54 -11.45 -3.54
CA SER A 149 -7.15 -12.76 -3.30
C SER A 149 -7.48 -12.98 -1.83
N ILE A 150 -8.70 -13.44 -1.52
CA ILE A 150 -9.16 -13.75 -0.16
C ILE A 150 -10.03 -15.00 -0.22
N ASP A 151 -9.67 -16.05 0.53
CA ASP A 151 -10.44 -17.30 0.65
C ASP A 151 -10.84 -17.98 -0.69
N GLY A 152 -10.09 -17.72 -1.77
CA GLY A 152 -10.37 -18.25 -3.11
C GLY A 152 -11.16 -17.31 -4.01
N ASP A 153 -11.72 -16.23 -3.46
CA ASP A 153 -12.29 -15.13 -4.24
C ASP A 153 -11.18 -14.16 -4.67
N GLN A 154 -11.38 -13.50 -5.82
CA GLN A 154 -10.41 -12.59 -6.41
C GLN A 154 -11.07 -11.30 -6.91
N LEU A 155 -10.44 -10.17 -6.59
CA LEU A 155 -10.74 -8.86 -7.16
C LEU A 155 -9.55 -8.43 -8.03
N THR A 156 -9.83 -8.00 -9.27
CA THR A 156 -8.80 -7.40 -10.14
C THR A 156 -9.20 -5.96 -10.44
N LEU A 157 -8.27 -5.02 -10.23
CA LEU A 157 -8.45 -3.60 -10.50
C LEU A 157 -7.47 -3.16 -11.59
N ALA A 158 -8.00 -2.61 -12.68
CA ALA A 158 -7.20 -1.89 -13.67
C ALA A 158 -6.93 -0.46 -13.17
N VAL A 159 -5.68 -0.01 -13.26
CA VAL A 159 -5.24 1.28 -12.71
C VAL A 159 -4.38 2.08 -13.69
N ASP A 160 -4.42 3.40 -13.57
CA ASP A 160 -3.61 4.36 -14.32
C ASP A 160 -2.42 4.93 -13.52
N GLU A 161 -1.70 5.91 -14.07
CA GLU A 161 -0.53 6.55 -13.45
C GLU A 161 -0.81 7.27 -12.13
N THR A 162 -2.09 7.57 -11.85
CA THR A 162 -2.54 8.17 -10.60
C THR A 162 -3.10 7.16 -9.61
N LEU A 163 -3.08 5.86 -9.98
CA LEU A 163 -3.78 4.78 -9.30
C LEU A 163 -5.31 4.95 -9.25
N ALA A 164 -5.88 5.72 -10.17
CA ALA A 164 -7.32 5.72 -10.35
C ALA A 164 -7.76 4.38 -10.97
N VAL A 165 -8.88 3.85 -10.50
CA VAL A 165 -9.47 2.64 -11.09
C VAL A 165 -10.12 3.01 -12.42
N VAL A 166 -9.79 2.25 -13.47
CA VAL A 166 -10.29 2.44 -14.83
C VAL A 166 -11.00 1.18 -15.33
N ASP A 167 -11.86 1.31 -16.34
CA ASP A 167 -12.62 0.18 -16.88
C ASP A 167 -11.74 -0.85 -17.60
N THR A 168 -10.66 -0.40 -18.24
CA THR A 168 -9.77 -1.26 -19.05
C THR A 168 -8.31 -0.77 -19.01
N VAL A 169 -7.39 -1.73 -19.14
CA VAL A 169 -5.97 -1.49 -19.43
C VAL A 169 -5.76 -1.45 -20.95
N GLU A 170 -5.94 -0.28 -21.58
CA GLU A 170 -5.55 -0.05 -22.97
C GLU A 170 -4.12 0.52 -23.08
#